data_AF-L9Y109-F1
#
_entry.id   AF-L9Y109-F1
#
_cell.length_a   1.000
_cell.length_b   1.000
_cell.length_c   1.000
_cell.angle_alpha   90.00
_cell.angle_beta   90.00
_cell.angle_gamma   90.00
#
_symmetry.space_group_name_H-M   'P 1'
#
loop_
_entity.id
_entity.type
_entity.pdbx_description
1 polymer ?
#
loop_
_entity_poly.entity_id
_entity_poly.type
_entity_poly.pdbx_seq_one_letter_code
_entity_poly.pdbx_strand_id
1 'polypeptide(L)'
;MTVPLGDLQAVAGTSGTDRATFITADVTDDADRATVANDLDEAYPEYDVRTSDNQVQSMVEERTIVLASGATLVGLAVVGGVVLTANLFALVAHQQREQLAALRAVGLSRRVLAGTIGTQGLVIGLLGGLVGLATTPLAVLGVNRFAASILGFEGLLRTPPAVYFGGFALALVVGTVVAIVAGWRAGRYARIEHLEL
;
A
#
# COMPACT_ATOMS: atom_id res chain seq x y z
N MET A 1 8.72 -2.08 -32.94
CA MET A 1 9.35 -1.75 -34.24
C MET A 1 10.74 -1.22 -33.92
N THR A 2 11.78 -2.04 -34.09
CA THR A 2 13.16 -1.61 -33.90
C THR A 2 13.62 -1.00 -35.22
N VAL A 3 13.89 0.31 -35.23
CA VAL A 3 14.39 1.01 -36.41
C VAL A 3 15.93 0.91 -36.42
N PRO A 4 16.56 0.54 -37.54
CA PRO A 4 18.01 0.51 -37.65
C PRO A 4 18.65 1.85 -37.29
N LEU A 5 19.79 1.81 -36.59
CA LEU A 5 20.47 3.02 -36.10
C LEU A 5 20.85 3.98 -37.23
N GLY A 6 21.24 3.42 -38.39
CA GLY A 6 21.59 4.18 -39.59
C GLY A 6 20.41 5.00 -40.14
N ASP A 7 19.20 4.46 -40.08
CA ASP A 7 18.00 5.16 -40.54
C ASP A 7 17.62 6.30 -39.58
N LEU A 8 17.83 6.10 -38.27
CA LEU A 8 17.62 7.15 -37.26
C LEU A 8 18.65 8.28 -37.38
N GLN A 9 19.92 7.95 -37.65
CA GLN A 9 20.97 8.94 -37.86
C GLN A 9 20.80 9.72 -39.17
N ALA A 10 20.27 9.07 -40.22
CA ALA A 10 19.90 9.73 -41.47
C ALA A 10 18.77 10.75 -41.26
N VAL A 11 17.74 10.40 -40.48
CA VAL A 11 16.63 11.32 -40.16
C VAL A 11 17.08 12.44 -39.21
N ALA A 12 17.98 12.17 -38.27
CA ALA A 12 18.51 13.16 -37.32
C ALA A 12 19.61 14.07 -37.92
N GLY A 13 20.07 13.82 -39.15
CA GLY A 13 21.12 14.60 -39.81
C GLY A 13 22.52 14.41 -39.22
N THR A 14 22.75 13.32 -38.48
CA THR A 14 24.03 13.00 -37.81
C THR A 14 24.82 11.90 -38.52
N SER A 15 24.46 11.60 -39.77
CA SER A 15 25.08 10.55 -40.59
C SER A 15 26.60 10.72 -40.65
N GLY A 16 27.35 9.67 -40.27
CA GLY A 16 28.82 9.65 -40.34
C GLY A 16 29.58 10.09 -39.09
N THR A 17 28.90 10.49 -38.01
CA THR A 17 29.57 10.76 -36.71
C THR A 17 29.59 9.57 -35.75
N ASP A 18 28.93 8.46 -36.11
CA ASP A 18 28.78 7.20 -35.35
C ASP A 18 28.64 7.39 -33.82
N ARG A 19 27.88 8.42 -33.43
CA ARG A 19 27.64 8.74 -32.02
C ARG A 19 26.54 7.84 -31.48
N ALA A 20 26.91 6.98 -30.54
CA ALA A 20 25.97 6.18 -29.75
C ALA A 20 25.85 6.77 -28.33
N THR A 21 24.62 6.88 -27.83
CA THR A 21 24.37 7.27 -26.43
C THR A 21 24.54 6.09 -25.47
N PHE A 22 24.30 4.86 -25.95
CA PHE A 22 24.45 3.63 -25.20
C PHE A 22 25.06 2.55 -26.09
N ILE A 23 25.96 1.76 -25.53
CA ILE A 23 26.49 0.54 -26.13
C ILE A 23 26.11 -0.59 -25.19
N THR A 24 25.36 -1.56 -25.71
CA THR A 24 24.97 -2.75 -24.93
C THR A 24 25.85 -3.92 -25.37
N ALA A 25 26.42 -4.63 -24.41
CA ALA A 25 27.19 -5.84 -24.64
C ALA A 25 26.65 -6.96 -23.76
N ASP A 26 26.46 -8.14 -24.34
CA ASP A 26 26.10 -9.34 -23.62
C ASP A 26 27.36 -10.08 -23.17
N VAL A 27 27.37 -10.49 -21.91
CA VAL A 27 28.44 -11.32 -21.34
C VAL A 27 28.07 -12.78 -21.56
N THR A 28 29.05 -13.64 -21.86
CA THR A 28 28.82 -15.09 -21.99
C THR A 28 28.24 -15.68 -20.70
N ASP A 29 27.37 -16.69 -20.82
CA ASP A 29 26.56 -17.23 -19.71
C ASP A 29 27.35 -17.64 -18.45
N ASP A 30 28.64 -17.96 -18.59
CA ASP A 30 29.52 -18.45 -17.50
C ASP A 30 30.41 -17.35 -16.88
N ALA A 31 30.32 -16.11 -17.35
CA ALA A 31 31.18 -15.02 -16.89
C ALA A 31 30.48 -14.11 -15.86
N ASP A 32 31.23 -13.72 -14.82
CA ASP A 32 30.76 -12.81 -13.78
C ASP A 32 30.67 -11.38 -14.34
N ARG A 33 29.43 -10.90 -14.48
CA ARG A 33 29.10 -9.59 -15.04
C ARG A 33 29.70 -8.43 -14.24
N ALA A 34 29.88 -8.56 -12.93
CA ALA A 34 30.48 -7.53 -12.08
C ALA A 34 32.00 -7.46 -12.28
N THR A 35 32.65 -8.62 -12.44
CA THR A 35 34.09 -8.67 -12.76
C THR A 35 34.37 -8.07 -14.13
N VAL A 36 33.60 -8.46 -15.15
CA VAL A 36 33.72 -7.91 -16.51
C VAL A 36 33.45 -6.41 -16.54
N ALA A 37 32.49 -5.91 -15.75
CA ALA A 37 32.23 -4.47 -15.66
C ALA A 37 33.40 -3.71 -15.06
N ASN A 38 34.02 -4.22 -13.99
CA ASN A 38 35.20 -3.59 -13.39
C ASN A 38 36.39 -3.56 -14.36
N ASP A 39 36.62 -4.66 -15.08
CA ASP A 39 37.70 -4.74 -16.08
C ASP A 39 37.48 -3.73 -17.22
N LEU A 40 36.22 -3.52 -17.64
CA LEU A 40 35.87 -2.51 -18.64
C LEU A 40 36.01 -1.08 -18.11
N ASP A 41 35.65 -0.83 -16.85
CA ASP A 41 35.77 0.48 -16.20
C ASP A 41 37.26 0.88 -16.06
N GLU A 42 38.14 -0.09 -15.77
CA GLU A 42 39.59 0.13 -15.71
C GLU A 42 40.22 0.29 -17.10
N ALA A 43 39.75 -0.47 -18.09
CA ALA A 43 40.27 -0.39 -19.47
C ALA A 43 39.78 0.86 -20.23
N TYR A 44 38.61 1.40 -19.87
CA TYR A 44 37.92 2.48 -20.56
C TYR A 44 37.35 3.52 -19.58
N PRO A 45 38.20 4.23 -18.81
CA PRO A 45 37.78 5.13 -17.73
C PRO A 45 36.98 6.35 -18.19
N GLU A 46 36.97 6.65 -19.50
CA GLU A 46 36.17 7.71 -20.09
C GLU A 46 34.69 7.31 -20.33
N TYR A 47 34.31 6.05 -20.13
CA TYR A 47 32.95 5.54 -20.29
C TYR A 47 32.34 5.10 -18.96
N ASP A 48 31.06 5.41 -18.74
CA ASP A 48 30.31 4.96 -17.56
C ASP A 48 29.78 3.54 -17.80
N VAL A 49 30.49 2.55 -17.26
CA VAL A 49 30.16 1.13 -17.42
C VAL A 49 29.11 0.72 -16.39
N ARG A 50 27.87 0.46 -16.85
CA ARG A 50 26.76 0.04 -15.98
C ARG A 50 26.29 -1.36 -16.31
N THR A 51 26.32 -2.23 -15.30
CA THR A 51 25.65 -3.54 -15.38
C THR A 51 24.14 -3.37 -15.30
N SER A 52 23.41 -4.32 -15.89
CA SER A 52 21.95 -4.38 -15.78
C SER A 52 21.49 -4.47 -14.32
N ASP A 53 22.26 -5.14 -13.46
CA ASP A 53 21.95 -5.29 -12.03
C ASP A 53 22.06 -3.95 -11.28
N ASN A 54 23.15 -3.20 -11.52
CA ASN A 54 23.32 -1.85 -10.96
C ASN A 54 22.25 -0.88 -11.49
N GLN A 55 21.91 -0.98 -12.77
CA GLN A 55 20.88 -0.13 -13.38
C GLN A 55 19.50 -0.39 -12.77
N VAL A 56 19.14 -1.64 -12.51
CA VAL A 56 17.88 -2.01 -11.82
C VAL A 56 17.94 -1.54 -10.36
N GLN A 57 19.06 -1.73 -9.67
CA GLN A 57 19.22 -1.31 -8.28
C GLN A 57 19.08 0.21 -8.11
N SER A 58 19.72 1.03 -8.95
CA SER A 58 19.58 2.48 -8.90
C SER A 58 18.15 2.95 -9.18
N MET A 59 17.45 2.30 -10.13
CA MET A 59 16.03 2.59 -10.39
C MET A 59 15.12 2.23 -9.19
N VAL A 60 15.47 1.16 -8.45
CA VAL A 60 14.76 0.74 -7.25
C VAL A 60 15.07 1.69 -6.09
N GLU A 61 16.32 2.09 -5.88
CA GLU A 61 16.74 3.00 -4.81
C GLU A 61 16.07 4.38 -4.94
N GLU A 62 16.03 4.95 -6.15
CA GLU A 62 15.38 6.23 -6.40
C GLU A 62 13.86 6.17 -6.10
N ARG A 63 13.24 5.01 -6.39
CA ARG A 63 11.82 4.77 -6.06
C ARG A 63 11.59 4.36 -4.61
N THR A 64 12.63 3.90 -3.90
CA THR A 64 12.50 3.36 -2.53
C THR A 64 12.03 4.44 -1.57
N ILE A 65 12.51 5.68 -1.70
CA ILE A 65 12.07 6.81 -0.86
C ILE A 65 10.57 7.11 -1.07
N VAL A 66 10.11 7.09 -2.32
CA VAL A 66 8.70 7.33 -2.66
C VAL A 66 7.82 6.19 -2.16
N LEU A 67 8.25 4.94 -2.31
CA LEU A 67 7.54 3.77 -1.80
C LEU A 67 7.48 3.75 -0.26
N ALA A 68 8.59 4.08 0.41
CA ALA A 68 8.67 4.11 1.86
C ALA A 68 7.79 5.21 2.47
N SER A 69 7.81 6.41 1.88
CA SER A 69 6.93 7.50 2.30
C SER A 69 5.44 7.16 2.08
N GLY A 70 5.10 6.59 0.93
CA GLY A 70 3.75 6.08 0.65
C GLY A 70 3.31 5.02 1.66
N ALA A 71 4.16 4.02 1.94
CA ALA A 71 3.87 2.98 2.91
C ALA A 71 3.67 3.53 4.32
N THR A 72 4.47 4.54 4.71
CA THR A 72 4.35 5.22 6.01
C THR A 72 3.00 5.95 6.14
N LEU A 73 2.58 6.67 5.09
CA LEU A 73 1.29 7.35 5.06
C LEU A 73 0.11 6.36 5.15
N VAL A 74 0.18 5.25 4.42
CA VAL A 74 -0.81 4.17 4.51
C VAL A 74 -0.86 3.60 5.92
N GLY A 75 0.30 3.32 6.52
CA GLY A 75 0.39 2.85 7.91
C GLY A 75 -0.26 3.81 8.89
N LEU A 76 0.01 5.12 8.76
CA LEU A 76 -0.57 6.15 9.61
C LEU A 76 -2.10 6.24 9.44
N ALA A 77 -2.59 6.15 8.21
CA ALA A 77 -4.02 6.15 7.92
C ALA A 77 -4.74 4.94 8.54
N VAL A 78 -4.12 3.74 8.47
CA VAL A 78 -4.65 2.52 9.09
C VAL A 78 -4.70 2.66 10.61
N VAL A 79 -3.61 3.12 11.24
CA VAL A 79 -3.55 3.33 12.69
C VAL A 79 -4.59 4.36 13.14
N GLY A 80 -4.68 5.51 12.44
CA GLY A 80 -5.69 6.54 12.72
C GLY A 80 -7.11 6.00 12.58
N GLY A 81 -7.38 5.22 11.55
CA GLY A 81 -8.67 4.54 11.35
C GLY A 81 -9.01 3.60 12.49
N VAL A 82 -8.07 2.74 12.89
CA VAL A 82 -8.23 1.83 14.05
C VAL A 82 -8.57 2.58 15.32
N VAL A 83 -7.84 3.66 15.62
CA VAL A 83 -8.06 4.48 16.82
C VAL A 83 -9.44 5.13 16.78
N LEU A 84 -9.83 5.70 15.63
CA LEU A 84 -11.15 6.33 15.46
C LEU A 84 -12.29 5.30 15.63
N THR A 85 -12.17 4.14 14.99
CA THR A 85 -13.15 3.06 15.13
C THR A 85 -13.23 2.55 16.57
N ALA A 86 -12.09 2.34 17.23
CA ALA A 86 -12.05 1.93 18.63
C ALA A 86 -12.71 2.96 19.55
N ASN A 87 -12.47 4.25 19.32
CA ASN A 87 -13.12 5.34 20.07
C ASN A 87 -14.64 5.33 19.88
N LEU A 88 -15.11 5.15 18.64
CA LEU A 88 -16.54 5.05 18.36
C LEU A 88 -17.17 3.85 19.07
N PHE A 89 -16.54 2.69 19.04
CA PHE A 89 -17.03 1.52 19.77
C PHE A 89 -17.01 1.74 21.28
N ALA A 90 -16.01 2.42 21.82
CA ALA A 90 -15.97 2.76 23.24
C ALA A 90 -17.16 3.65 23.64
N LEU A 91 -17.48 4.64 22.80
CA LEU A 91 -18.65 5.50 22.98
C LEU A 91 -19.97 4.69 22.92
N VAL A 92 -20.14 3.85 21.89
CA VAL A 92 -21.35 3.02 21.73
C VAL A 92 -21.49 2.02 22.88
N ALA A 93 -20.39 1.40 23.29
CA ALA A 93 -20.37 0.49 24.43
C ALA A 93 -20.79 1.21 25.71
N HIS A 94 -20.37 2.46 25.90
CA HIS A 94 -20.79 3.29 27.04
C HIS A 94 -22.31 3.55 27.01
N GLN A 95 -22.87 3.90 25.85
CA GLN A 95 -24.31 4.13 25.68
C GLN A 95 -25.15 2.87 25.92
N GLN A 96 -24.62 1.69 25.58
CA GLN A 96 -25.35 0.42 25.71
C GLN A 96 -25.17 -0.28 27.06
N ARG A 97 -24.35 0.26 28.00
CA ARG A 97 -24.08 -0.41 29.29
C ARG A 97 -25.35 -0.74 30.07
N GLU A 98 -26.29 0.20 30.13
CA GLU A 98 -27.55 0.03 30.87
C GLU A 98 -28.45 -1.04 30.24
N GLN A 99 -28.53 -1.06 28.90
CA GLN A 99 -29.30 -2.05 28.15
C GLN A 99 -28.71 -3.46 28.33
N LEU A 100 -27.39 -3.57 28.35
CA LEU A 100 -26.66 -4.82 28.57
C LEU A 100 -26.81 -5.34 30.01
N ALA A 101 -26.84 -4.45 31.00
CA ALA A 101 -27.11 -4.82 32.38
C ALA A 101 -28.52 -5.39 32.55
N ALA A 102 -29.52 -4.79 31.90
CA ALA A 102 -30.89 -5.30 31.89
C ALA A 102 -31.02 -6.68 31.20
N LEU A 103 -30.42 -6.85 30.02
CA LEU A 103 -30.38 -8.14 29.32
C LEU A 103 -29.69 -9.24 30.13
N ARG A 104 -28.68 -8.87 30.93
CA ARG A 104 -27.98 -9.80 31.81
C ARG A 104 -28.84 -10.21 33.01
N ALA A 105 -29.69 -9.34 33.54
CA ALA A 105 -30.66 -9.69 34.58
C ALA A 105 -31.67 -10.75 34.10
N VAL A 106 -31.93 -10.81 32.79
CA VAL A 106 -32.77 -11.83 32.13
C VAL A 106 -32.00 -13.12 31.78
N GLY A 107 -30.68 -13.18 32.03
CA GLY A 107 -29.88 -14.40 31.93
C GLY A 107 -29.10 -14.60 30.62
N LEU A 108 -28.91 -13.55 29.81
CA LEU A 108 -28.20 -13.68 28.54
C LEU A 108 -26.72 -14.07 28.71
N SER A 109 -26.25 -15.07 27.96
CA SER A 109 -24.89 -15.60 28.08
C SER A 109 -23.82 -14.68 27.45
N ARG A 110 -22.63 -14.63 28.05
CA ARG A 110 -21.49 -13.82 27.57
C ARG A 110 -21.04 -14.15 26.14
N ARG A 111 -21.29 -15.39 25.69
CA ARG A 111 -20.94 -15.86 24.34
C ARG A 111 -21.83 -15.26 23.27
N VAL A 112 -23.14 -15.14 23.55
CA VAL A 112 -24.08 -14.48 22.64
C VAL A 112 -23.69 -13.02 22.47
N LEU A 113 -23.33 -12.36 23.56
CA LEU A 113 -22.90 -10.97 23.52
C LEU A 113 -21.62 -10.74 22.72
N ALA A 114 -20.61 -11.57 22.94
CA ALA A 114 -19.37 -11.53 22.17
C ALA A 114 -19.61 -11.84 20.68
N GLY A 115 -20.51 -12.78 20.38
CA GLY A 115 -20.91 -13.13 19.01
C GLY A 115 -21.54 -11.95 18.27
N THR A 116 -22.50 -11.26 18.89
CA THR A 116 -23.19 -10.10 18.30
C THR A 116 -22.23 -8.95 17.98
N ILE A 117 -21.27 -8.67 18.88
CA ILE A 117 -20.29 -7.61 18.64
C ILE A 117 -19.32 -8.01 17.53
N GLY A 118 -18.93 -9.29 17.47
CA GLY A 118 -18.12 -9.82 16.37
C GLY A 118 -18.80 -9.66 15.00
N THR A 119 -20.08 -9.99 14.89
CA THR A 119 -20.84 -9.79 13.64
C THR A 119 -21.02 -8.33 13.29
N GLN A 120 -21.22 -7.43 14.25
CA GLN A 120 -21.23 -5.98 13.98
C GLN A 120 -19.89 -5.52 13.38
N GLY A 121 -18.77 -5.96 13.95
CA GLY A 121 -17.44 -5.69 13.43
C GLY A 121 -17.22 -6.17 12.00
N LEU A 122 -17.65 -7.40 11.73
CA LEU A 122 -17.56 -7.99 10.39
C LEU A 122 -18.37 -7.18 9.37
N VAL A 123 -19.60 -6.79 9.73
CA VAL A 123 -20.46 -5.97 8.86
C VAL A 123 -19.83 -4.61 8.60
N ILE A 124 -19.28 -3.96 9.62
CA ILE A 124 -18.59 -2.66 9.48
C ILE A 124 -17.36 -2.79 8.58
N GLY A 125 -16.54 -3.83 8.79
CA GLY A 125 -15.37 -4.11 7.94
C GLY A 125 -15.76 -4.37 6.48
N LEU A 126 -16.84 -5.13 6.26
CA LEU A 126 -17.33 -5.45 4.93
C LEU A 126 -17.89 -4.21 4.21
N LEU A 127 -18.73 -3.43 4.88
CA LEU A 127 -19.27 -2.18 4.31
C LEU A 127 -18.17 -1.16 4.05
N GLY A 128 -17.26 -0.97 5.01
CA GLY A 128 -16.11 -0.09 4.85
C GLY A 128 -15.20 -0.52 3.70
N GLY A 129 -14.93 -1.82 3.59
CA GLY A 129 -14.16 -2.40 2.48
C GLY A 129 -14.81 -2.17 1.12
N LEU A 130 -16.13 -2.39 1.01
CA LEU A 130 -16.88 -2.15 -0.22
C LEU A 130 -16.89 -0.67 -0.62
N VAL A 131 -17.12 0.24 0.35
CA VAL A 131 -17.08 1.69 0.10
C VAL A 131 -15.68 2.14 -0.33
N GLY A 132 -14.64 1.62 0.33
CA GLY A 132 -13.25 1.87 -0.04
C GLY A 132 -12.95 1.39 -1.46
N LEU A 133 -13.37 0.18 -1.81
CA LEU A 133 -13.20 -0.40 -3.14
C LEU A 133 -13.89 0.44 -4.22
N ALA A 134 -15.12 0.90 -3.96
CA ALA A 134 -15.90 1.72 -4.88
C ALA A 134 -15.33 3.15 -5.04
N THR A 135 -14.75 3.71 -3.98
CA THR A 135 -14.25 5.10 -3.96
C THR A 135 -12.81 5.20 -4.47
N THR A 136 -12.01 4.13 -4.35
CA THR A 136 -10.62 4.07 -4.82
C THR A 136 -10.45 4.46 -6.31
N PRO A 137 -11.21 3.92 -7.29
CA PRO A 137 -11.04 4.32 -8.68
C PRO A 137 -11.35 5.80 -8.92
N LEU A 138 -12.30 6.38 -8.19
CA LEU A 138 -12.61 7.81 -8.26
C LEU A 138 -11.45 8.67 -7.72
N ALA A 139 -10.85 8.25 -6.60
CA ALA A 139 -9.68 8.90 -6.03
C ALA A 139 -8.47 8.82 -6.99
N VAL A 140 -8.21 7.65 -7.56
CA VAL A 140 -7.12 7.45 -8.55
C VAL A 140 -7.33 8.33 -9.78
N LEU A 141 -8.55 8.42 -10.30
CA LEU A 141 -8.87 9.31 -11.41
C LEU A 141 -8.61 10.78 -11.05
N GLY A 142 -9.00 11.21 -9.84
CA GLY A 142 -8.76 12.56 -9.34
C GLY A 142 -7.27 12.89 -9.26
N VAL A 143 -6.48 11.99 -8.67
CA VAL A 143 -5.02 12.15 -8.56
C VAL A 143 -4.37 12.16 -9.94
N ASN A 144 -4.76 11.26 -10.84
CA ASN A 144 -4.20 11.21 -12.20
C ASN A 144 -4.52 12.49 -12.99
N ARG A 145 -5.73 13.04 -12.88
CA ARG A 145 -6.06 14.33 -13.53
C ARG A 145 -5.28 15.49 -12.95
N PHE A 146 -5.15 15.55 -11.63
CA PHE A 146 -4.36 16.58 -10.97
C PHE A 146 -2.89 16.49 -11.38
N ALA A 147 -2.32 15.29 -11.37
CA ALA A 147 -0.94 15.07 -11.78
C ALA A 147 -0.73 15.40 -13.27
N ALA A 148 -1.65 15.02 -14.16
CA ALA A 148 -1.60 15.38 -15.58
C ALA A 148 -1.62 16.90 -15.79
N SER A 149 -2.39 17.65 -14.98
CA SER A 149 -2.47 19.11 -15.09
C SER A 149 -1.19 19.84 -14.67
N ILE A 150 -0.38 19.24 -13.80
CA ILE A 150 0.84 19.85 -13.26
C ILE A 150 2.09 19.35 -14.00
N LEU A 151 2.14 18.05 -14.28
CA LEU A 151 3.34 17.36 -14.77
C LEU A 151 3.24 16.99 -16.25
N GLY A 152 2.05 17.09 -16.88
CA GLY A 152 1.86 16.75 -18.29
C GLY A 152 1.88 15.25 -18.61
N PHE A 153 2.00 14.38 -17.61
CA PHE A 153 2.02 12.92 -17.79
C PHE A 153 0.67 12.30 -17.46
N GLU A 154 0.12 11.50 -18.39
CA GLU A 154 -1.07 10.69 -18.18
C GLU A 154 -0.69 9.30 -17.62
N GLY A 155 -1.52 8.77 -16.71
CA GLY A 155 -1.42 7.36 -16.28
C GLY A 155 -0.33 7.04 -15.25
N LEU A 156 0.09 8.03 -14.45
CA LEU A 156 1.11 7.86 -13.41
C LEU A 156 0.74 6.82 -12.34
N LEU A 157 -0.54 6.73 -11.95
CA LEU A 157 -1.01 5.70 -11.02
C LEU A 157 -1.77 4.60 -11.75
N ARG A 158 -1.17 3.41 -11.80
CA ARG A 158 -1.86 2.14 -12.05
C ARG A 158 -1.96 1.36 -10.75
N THR A 159 -3.18 1.09 -10.31
CA THR A 159 -3.45 0.28 -9.12
C THR A 159 -3.58 -1.19 -9.53
N PRO A 160 -2.62 -2.06 -9.17
CA PRO A 160 -2.73 -3.49 -9.51
C PRO A 160 -3.88 -4.14 -8.72
N PRO A 161 -4.53 -5.19 -9.27
CA PRO A 161 -5.63 -5.90 -8.60
C PRO A 161 -5.27 -6.38 -7.18
N ALA A 162 -4.01 -6.74 -6.95
CA ALA A 162 -3.51 -7.15 -5.64
C ALA A 162 -3.72 -6.09 -4.55
N VAL A 163 -3.63 -4.79 -4.86
CA VAL A 163 -3.84 -3.70 -3.89
C VAL A 163 -5.31 -3.61 -3.49
N TYR A 164 -6.23 -3.82 -4.44
CA TYR A 164 -7.66 -3.85 -4.16
C TYR A 164 -8.02 -5.01 -3.23
N PHE A 165 -7.56 -6.23 -3.53
CA PHE A 165 -7.79 -7.39 -2.68
C PHE A 165 -7.11 -7.25 -1.32
N GLY A 166 -5.87 -6.75 -1.29
CA GLY A 166 -5.11 -6.51 -0.06
C GLY A 166 -5.79 -5.47 0.84
N GLY A 167 -6.26 -4.36 0.28
CA GLY A 167 -6.99 -3.32 1.00
C GLY A 167 -8.33 -3.82 1.53
N PHE A 168 -9.07 -4.60 0.74
CA PHE A 168 -10.34 -5.21 1.18
C PHE A 168 -10.13 -6.23 2.30
N ALA A 169 -9.14 -7.12 2.16
CA ALA A 169 -8.78 -8.08 3.19
C ALA A 169 -8.32 -7.38 4.49
N LEU A 170 -7.51 -6.32 4.35
CA LEU A 170 -7.08 -5.50 5.48
C LEU A 170 -8.27 -4.86 6.19
N ALA A 171 -9.24 -4.31 5.46
CA ALA A 171 -10.45 -3.73 6.03
C ALA A 171 -11.28 -4.77 6.83
N LEU A 172 -11.43 -5.98 6.31
CA LEU A 172 -12.11 -7.08 7.01
C LEU A 172 -11.38 -7.48 8.29
N VAL A 173 -10.06 -7.68 8.21
CA VAL A 173 -9.23 -8.07 9.36
C VAL A 173 -9.27 -6.98 10.43
N VAL A 174 -9.04 -5.72 10.04
CA VAL A 174 -9.03 -4.59 10.97
C VAL A 174 -10.41 -4.40 11.61
N GLY A 175 -11.49 -4.38 10.82
CA GLY A 175 -12.86 -4.22 11.34
C GLY A 175 -13.24 -5.31 12.33
N THR A 176 -12.87 -6.56 12.03
CA THR A 176 -13.13 -7.70 12.90
C THR A 176 -12.30 -7.63 14.19
N VAL A 177 -11.00 -7.38 14.09
CA VAL A 177 -10.10 -7.30 15.25
C VAL A 177 -10.51 -6.17 16.19
N VAL A 178 -10.80 -4.98 15.65
CA VAL A 178 -11.20 -3.82 16.45
C VAL A 178 -12.50 -4.10 17.20
N ALA A 179 -13.49 -4.69 16.54
CA ALA A 179 -14.75 -5.02 17.19
C ALA A 179 -14.60 -6.10 18.27
N ILE A 180 -13.80 -7.15 18.03
CA ILE A 180 -13.51 -8.18 19.02
C ILE A 180 -12.84 -7.54 20.25
N VAL A 181 -11.82 -6.72 20.04
CA VAL A 181 -11.09 -6.04 21.12
C VAL A 181 -12.03 -5.12 21.90
N ALA A 182 -12.84 -4.32 21.20
CA ALA A 182 -13.80 -3.42 21.84
C ALA A 182 -14.87 -4.17 22.64
N GLY A 183 -15.43 -5.25 22.09
CA GLY A 183 -16.40 -6.11 22.77
C GLY A 183 -15.83 -6.78 24.01
N TRP A 184 -14.58 -7.23 23.95
CA TRP A 184 -13.88 -7.78 25.12
C TRP A 184 -13.64 -6.73 26.21
N ARG A 185 -13.29 -5.51 25.82
CA ARG A 185 -13.11 -4.38 26.76
C ARG A 185 -14.43 -3.98 27.41
N ALA A 186 -15.51 -3.85 26.66
CA ALA A 186 -16.84 -3.53 27.17
C ALA A 186 -17.30 -4.55 28.22
N GLY A 187 -17.06 -5.85 27.98
CA GLY A 187 -17.37 -6.92 28.94
C GLY A 187 -16.50 -6.93 30.20
N ARG A 188 -15.34 -6.25 30.20
CA ARG A 188 -14.48 -6.09 31.39
C ARG A 188 -14.81 -4.84 32.20
N TYR A 189 -15.12 -3.70 31.57
CA TYR A 189 -15.43 -2.47 32.31
C TYR A 189 -16.73 -2.54 33.11
N ALA A 190 -17.69 -3.37 32.68
CA ALA A 190 -18.89 -3.68 33.46
C ALA A 190 -18.62 -4.39 34.82
N ARG A 191 -17.35 -4.63 35.19
CA ARG A 191 -16.95 -5.26 36.45
C ARG A 191 -16.23 -4.36 37.45
N ILE A 192 -15.85 -3.13 37.08
CA ILE A 192 -14.96 -2.30 37.94
C ILE A 192 -15.70 -1.11 38.57
N GLU A 193 -16.85 -0.71 38.04
CA GLU A 193 -17.56 0.50 38.48
C GLU A 193 -18.73 0.23 39.45
N HIS A 194 -18.70 -0.90 40.17
CA HIS A 194 -19.69 -1.24 41.20
C HIS A 194 -19.06 -1.38 42.59
N LEU A 195 -17.92 -0.72 42.84
CA LEU A 195 -17.32 -0.61 44.17
C LEU A 195 -17.08 0.82 44.65
N GLU A 196 -17.50 1.83 43.88
CA GLU A 196 -17.54 3.22 44.35
C GLU A 196 -18.88 3.82 43.98
N LEU A 197 -19.84 3.68 44.89
CA LEU A 197 -20.97 4.55 45.26
C LEU A 197 -21.99 3.71 46.07
#